data_AF-A0A177C6W1-F1
#
_entry.id   AF-A0A177C6W1-F1
#
_cell.length_a   1.000
_cell.length_b   1.000
_cell.length_c   1.000
_cell.angle_alpha   90.00
_cell.angle_beta   90.00
_cell.angle_gamma   90.00
#
_symmetry.space_group_name_H-M   'P 1'
#
loop_
_entity.id
_entity.type
_entity.pdbx_description
1 polymer ?
#
loop_
_entity_poly.entity_id
_entity_poly.type
_entity_poly.pdbx_seq_one_letter_code
_entity_poly.pdbx_strand_id
1 'polypeptide(L)'
;MFASMPRVWCMPGLCEALHLDDDTRGDNSLAFDPECFYANPKLQDSKAFRPFGGAARRTVGYFVSVLITRFDLAVDQESSSSFPLSDLAKPAAGIPLSQAGDDVELLFGERREEGR
;
A
#
# COMPACT_ATOMS: atom_id res chain seq x y z
N MET A 1 -30.81 21.56 -20.73
CA MET A 1 -29.70 22.15 -19.95
C MET A 1 -29.30 21.14 -18.89
N PHE A 2 -28.31 20.29 -19.16
CA PHE A 2 -27.73 19.43 -18.14
C PHE A 2 -26.50 20.15 -17.58
N ALA A 3 -26.55 20.45 -16.28
CA ALA A 3 -25.48 21.12 -15.57
C ALA A 3 -24.20 20.28 -15.67
N SER A 4 -23.16 20.91 -16.20
CA SER A 4 -21.77 20.47 -16.11
C SER A 4 -21.40 20.28 -14.64
N MET A 5 -21.33 19.04 -14.16
CA MET A 5 -20.74 18.74 -12.85
C MET A 5 -19.25 19.10 -12.86
N PRO A 6 -18.72 19.81 -11.84
CA PRO A 6 -17.30 20.08 -11.74
C PRO A 6 -16.53 18.78 -11.51
N ARG A 7 -15.31 18.70 -12.04
CA ARG A 7 -14.35 17.62 -11.76
C ARG A 7 -13.96 17.65 -10.27
N VAL A 8 -14.71 16.97 -9.40
CA VAL A 8 -14.44 16.87 -7.94
C VAL A 8 -13.35 15.83 -7.63
N TRP A 9 -12.32 15.70 -8.47
CA TRP A 9 -11.33 14.61 -8.36
C TRP A 9 -10.07 14.96 -7.55
N CYS A 10 -10.07 16.09 -6.84
CA CYS A 10 -8.94 16.48 -5.97
C CYS A 10 -9.45 17.05 -4.64
N MET A 11 -10.22 16.26 -3.88
CA MET A 11 -10.40 16.50 -2.45
C MET A 11 -9.37 15.64 -1.71
N PRO A 12 -8.40 16.22 -0.98
CA PRO A 12 -7.51 15.44 -0.13
C PRO A 12 -8.36 14.63 0.86
N GLY A 13 -8.12 13.32 0.94
CA GLY A 13 -8.88 12.37 1.78
C GLY A 13 -9.98 11.55 1.10
N LEU A 14 -10.43 11.91 -0.12
CA LEU A 14 -11.50 11.13 -0.81
C LEU A 14 -11.02 9.73 -1.23
N CYS A 15 -9.75 9.60 -1.64
CA CYS A 15 -9.20 8.30 -2.03
C CYS A 15 -9.07 7.37 -0.83
N GLU A 16 -8.67 7.88 0.33
CA GLU A 16 -8.53 7.10 1.57
C GLU A 16 -9.87 6.57 2.06
N ALA A 17 -10.90 7.42 2.08
CA ALA A 17 -12.26 7.01 2.45
C ALA A 17 -12.81 5.92 1.53
N LEU A 18 -12.50 5.97 0.23
CA LEU A 18 -12.89 4.91 -0.72
C LEU A 18 -12.04 3.64 -0.58
N HIS A 19 -10.80 3.75 -0.08
CA HIS A 19 -9.92 2.59 0.15
C HIS A 19 -10.28 1.85 1.43
N LEU A 20 -11.02 2.47 2.34
CA LEU A 20 -11.43 1.90 3.64
C LEU A 20 -12.94 1.64 3.71
N ASP A 21 -13.61 1.60 2.57
CA ASP A 21 -15.04 1.34 2.50
C ASP A 21 -15.32 -0.17 2.57
N ASP A 22 -15.90 -0.62 3.70
CA ASP A 22 -16.24 -2.03 3.94
C ASP A 22 -17.20 -2.59 2.87
N ASP A 23 -18.10 -1.75 2.33
CA ASP A 23 -19.02 -2.15 1.26
C ASP A 23 -18.29 -2.55 -0.04
N THR A 24 -17.07 -2.01 -0.25
CA THR A 24 -16.24 -2.36 -1.41
C THR A 24 -15.20 -3.43 -1.12
N ARG A 25 -14.60 -3.47 0.08
CA ARG A 25 -13.49 -4.39 0.41
C ARG A 25 -13.92 -5.64 1.17
N GLY A 26 -15.16 -5.71 1.65
CA GLY A 26 -15.65 -6.79 2.50
C GLY A 26 -15.42 -6.53 3.99
N ASP A 27 -15.76 -7.50 4.83
CA ASP A 27 -15.68 -7.35 6.29
C ASP A 27 -14.22 -7.06 6.73
N ASN A 28 -14.03 -5.94 7.42
CA ASN A 28 -12.77 -5.49 8.04
C ASN A 28 -11.74 -4.85 7.09
N SER A 29 -12.13 -3.76 6.41
CA SER A 29 -11.27 -2.96 5.52
C SER A 29 -9.98 -2.40 6.16
N LEU A 30 -9.92 -2.36 7.50
CA LEU A 30 -8.74 -1.95 8.28
C LEU A 30 -7.69 -3.06 8.42
N ALA A 31 -8.04 -4.32 8.14
CA ALA A 31 -7.09 -5.43 8.19
C ALA A 31 -6.29 -5.55 6.88
N PHE A 32 -5.01 -5.89 7.00
CA PHE A 32 -4.20 -6.23 5.85
C PHE A 32 -4.58 -7.64 5.34
N ASP A 33 -5.24 -7.70 4.19
CA ASP A 33 -5.55 -8.94 3.47
C ASP A 33 -4.79 -8.99 2.12
N PRO A 34 -3.73 -9.82 2.00
CA PRO A 34 -2.99 -9.94 0.74
C PRO A 34 -3.78 -10.67 -0.35
N GLU A 35 -4.83 -11.42 -0.01
CA GLU A 35 -5.62 -12.22 -0.96
C GLU A 35 -6.83 -11.48 -1.53
N CYS A 36 -7.21 -10.31 -0.99
CA CYS A 36 -8.43 -9.60 -1.39
C CYS A 36 -8.56 -9.37 -2.91
N PHE A 37 -7.46 -9.03 -3.60
CA PHE A 37 -7.44 -8.83 -5.05
C PHE A 37 -7.41 -10.13 -5.87
N TYR A 38 -7.01 -11.24 -5.25
CA TYR A 38 -7.09 -12.57 -5.85
C TYR A 38 -8.51 -13.12 -5.72
N ALA A 39 -9.12 -13.00 -4.53
CA ALA A 39 -10.48 -13.41 -4.26
C ALA A 39 -11.52 -12.58 -5.04
N ASN A 40 -11.26 -11.29 -5.23
CA ASN A 40 -12.11 -10.40 -6.00
C ASN A 40 -11.32 -9.56 -7.03
N PRO A 41 -11.04 -10.13 -8.22
CA PRO A 41 -10.28 -9.44 -9.27
C PRO A 41 -10.92 -8.14 -9.76
N LYS A 42 -12.24 -7.98 -9.62
CA LYS A 42 -12.96 -6.76 -10.02
C LYS A 42 -12.57 -5.53 -9.20
N LEU A 43 -11.96 -5.72 -8.03
CA LEU A 43 -11.41 -4.62 -7.22
C LEU A 43 -10.34 -3.84 -7.98
N GLN A 44 -9.61 -4.46 -8.91
CA GLN A 44 -8.55 -3.79 -9.68
C GLN A 44 -9.10 -2.67 -10.59
N ASP A 45 -10.31 -2.84 -11.11
CA ASP A 45 -10.98 -1.87 -11.98
C ASP A 45 -11.98 -0.97 -11.22
N SER A 46 -12.14 -1.21 -9.92
CA SER A 46 -13.06 -0.44 -9.09
C SER A 46 -12.63 1.03 -9.04
N LYS A 47 -13.63 1.93 -9.04
CA LYS A 47 -13.36 3.36 -8.80
C LYS A 47 -12.79 3.61 -7.41
N ALA A 48 -13.01 2.68 -6.48
CA ALA A 48 -12.45 2.72 -5.15
C ALA A 48 -10.93 2.49 -5.17
N PHE A 49 -10.40 1.60 -6.00
CA PHE A 49 -8.97 1.27 -5.99
C PHE A 49 -8.17 2.10 -7.01
N ARG A 50 -7.57 3.20 -6.54
CA ARG A 50 -6.77 4.13 -7.37
C ARG A 50 -5.46 4.54 -6.68
N PRO A 51 -4.63 3.60 -6.17
CA PRO A 51 -3.47 4.00 -5.35
C PRO A 51 -2.34 4.63 -6.18
N PHE A 52 -2.22 4.33 -7.47
CA PHE A 52 -1.07 4.72 -8.29
C PHE A 52 -1.44 5.09 -9.73
N GLY A 53 -0.64 5.97 -10.35
CA GLY A 53 -0.53 6.02 -11.80
C GLY A 53 0.18 4.77 -12.34
N GLY A 54 -0.23 4.25 -13.50
CA GLY A 54 0.19 2.92 -13.99
C GLY A 54 1.70 2.67 -14.12
N ALA A 55 2.53 3.71 -14.17
CA ALA A 55 3.99 3.58 -14.20
C ALA A 55 4.60 3.09 -12.86
N ALA A 56 4.03 3.50 -11.73
CA ALA A 56 4.57 3.15 -10.41
C ALA A 56 4.40 1.65 -10.09
N ARG A 57 3.34 1.00 -10.61
CA ARG A 57 3.09 -0.44 -10.42
C ARG A 57 4.25 -1.31 -10.91
N ARG A 58 4.84 -0.97 -12.06
CA ARG A 58 5.98 -1.73 -12.61
C ARG A 58 7.22 -1.57 -11.75
N THR A 59 7.55 -0.34 -11.37
CA THR A 59 8.73 -0.03 -10.56
C THR A 59 8.68 -0.72 -9.20
N VAL A 60 7.54 -0.65 -8.51
CA VAL A 60 7.34 -1.35 -7.23
C VAL A 60 7.50 -2.86 -7.40
N GLY A 61 6.90 -3.44 -8.45
CA GLY A 61 7.04 -4.87 -8.75
C GLY A 61 8.49 -5.30 -8.95
N TYR A 62 9.28 -4.53 -9.72
CA TYR A 62 10.71 -4.81 -9.89
C TYR A 62 11.49 -4.70 -8.59
N PHE A 63 11.25 -3.64 -7.82
CA PHE A 63 11.91 -3.42 -6.54
C PHE A 63 11.65 -4.58 -5.56
N VAL A 64 10.38 -4.96 -5.38
CA VAL A 64 9.99 -6.10 -4.54
C VAL A 64 10.61 -7.40 -5.05
N SER A 65 10.60 -7.63 -6.38
CA SER A 65 11.19 -8.84 -6.97
C SER A 65 12.69 -8.95 -6.68
N VAL A 66 13.44 -7.84 -6.76
CA VAL A 66 14.87 -7.83 -6.42
C VAL A 66 15.07 -8.12 -4.93
N LEU A 67 14.28 -7.48 -4.06
CA LEU A 67 14.35 -7.69 -2.62
C LEU A 67 14.15 -9.15 -2.24
N ILE A 68 13.08 -9.79 -2.73
CA ILE A 68 12.73 -11.16 -2.34
C ILE A 68 13.61 -12.23 -3.00
N THR A 69 14.29 -11.93 -4.11
CA THR A 69 15.12 -12.92 -4.83
C THR A 69 16.58 -12.87 -4.41
N ARG A 70 17.12 -11.68 -4.08
CA ARG A 70 18.54 -11.51 -3.76
C ARG A 70 18.87 -11.48 -2.27
N PHE A 71 17.89 -11.15 -1.44
CA PHE A 71 18.12 -10.96 -0.02
C PHE A 71 17.24 -11.89 0.81
N ASP A 72 17.81 -12.35 1.92
CA ASP A 72 17.04 -12.89 3.03
C ASP A 72 16.67 -11.72 3.95
N LEU A 73 15.37 -11.49 4.06
CA LEU A 73 14.79 -10.34 4.75
C LEU A 73 14.15 -10.79 6.04
N ALA A 74 14.46 -10.11 7.14
CA ALA A 74 13.75 -10.25 8.40
C ALA A 74 13.42 -8.87 8.96
N VAL A 75 12.29 -8.76 9.67
CA VAL A 75 11.98 -7.58 10.47
C VAL A 75 12.76 -7.70 11.78
N ASP A 76 13.45 -6.63 12.18
CA ASP A 76 14.04 -6.57 13.51
C ASP A 76 12.92 -6.35 14.54
N GLN A 77 12.52 -7.44 15.22
CA GLN A 77 11.44 -7.38 16.21
C GLN A 77 11.84 -6.68 17.51
N GLU A 78 13.15 -6.49 17.77
CA GLU A 78 13.62 -5.79 18.96
C GLU A 78 13.42 -4.28 18.81
N SER A 79 13.69 -3.74 17.61
CA SER A 79 13.47 -2.33 17.30
C SER A 79 12.07 -2.02 16.76
N SER A 80 11.38 -2.99 16.13
CA SER A 80 10.09 -2.80 15.45
C SER A 80 9.00 -3.70 16.04
N SER A 81 8.42 -3.30 17.18
CA SER A 81 7.45 -4.13 17.92
C SER A 81 5.99 -4.02 17.45
N SER A 82 5.65 -3.02 16.62
CA SER A 82 4.27 -2.79 16.16
C SER A 82 4.21 -2.23 14.74
N PHE A 83 3.03 -2.32 14.11
CA PHE A 83 2.83 -1.74 12.78
C PHE A 83 2.88 -0.20 12.86
N PRO A 84 3.59 0.47 11.94
CA PRO A 84 3.82 1.91 12.02
C PRO A 84 2.54 2.73 11.91
N LEU A 85 2.43 3.79 12.72
CA LEU A 85 1.31 4.73 12.60
C LEU A 85 1.54 5.68 11.44
N SER A 86 0.46 6.03 10.73
CA SER A 86 0.50 7.03 9.67
C SER A 86 0.62 8.44 10.25
N ASP A 87 1.50 9.27 9.68
CA ASP A 87 1.59 10.70 10.01
C ASP A 87 0.39 11.45 9.41
N LEU A 88 -0.60 11.72 10.27
CA LEU A 88 -1.80 12.48 9.91
C LEU A 88 -1.64 13.99 10.04
N ALA A 89 -0.46 14.49 10.47
CA ALA A 89 -0.25 15.93 10.67
C ALA A 89 -0.29 16.71 9.35
N LYS A 90 -0.04 16.04 8.21
CA LYS A 90 -0.17 16.61 6.87
C LYS A 90 -0.97 15.67 5.98
N PRO A 91 -2.00 16.15 5.27
CA PRO A 91 -2.68 15.32 4.29
C PRO A 91 -1.67 14.86 3.24
N ALA A 92 -1.50 13.54 3.11
CA ALA A 92 -0.54 12.97 2.18
C ALA A 92 -1.01 13.18 0.74
N ALA A 93 -0.14 13.74 -0.10
CA ALA A 93 -0.36 13.80 -1.54
C ALA A 93 -0.04 12.44 -2.18
N GLY A 94 -0.77 11.40 -1.80
CA GLY A 94 -0.53 10.02 -2.23
C GLY A 94 -0.46 9.05 -1.05
N ILE A 95 0.64 8.30 -0.95
CA ILE A 95 0.85 7.32 0.12
C ILE A 95 1.18 8.08 1.43
N PRO A 96 0.48 7.81 2.55
CA PRO A 96 0.85 8.36 3.84
C PRO A 96 2.23 7.84 4.29
N LEU A 97 2.99 8.70 4.95
CA LEU A 97 4.28 8.33 5.54
C LEU A 97 4.05 7.84 6.98
N SER A 98 4.99 7.05 7.49
CA SER A 98 5.02 6.69 8.91
C SER A 98 5.33 7.92 9.78
N GLN A 99 4.84 7.90 11.02
CA GLN A 99 5.24 8.87 12.04
C GLN A 99 6.74 8.74 12.34
N ALA A 100 7.40 9.86 12.64
CA ALA A 100 8.82 9.86 12.98
C ALA A 100 9.08 9.00 14.24
N GLY A 101 9.99 8.03 14.13
CA GLY A 101 10.32 7.09 15.20
C GLY A 101 9.53 5.77 15.15
N ASP A 102 8.51 5.68 14.29
CA ASP A 102 7.80 4.43 13.98
C ASP A 102 8.37 3.77 12.71
N ASP A 103 9.66 3.95 12.43
CA ASP A 103 10.30 3.32 11.27
C ASP A 103 10.43 1.81 11.50
N VAL A 104 10.27 1.02 10.43
CA VAL A 104 10.48 -0.43 10.48
C VAL A 104 11.89 -0.74 10.03
N GLU A 105 12.67 -1.35 10.91
CA GLU A 105 14.03 -1.79 10.60
C GLU A 105 14.02 -3.19 9.99
N LEU A 106 14.76 -3.32 8.89
CA LEU A 106 14.90 -4.58 8.15
C LEU A 106 16.33 -5.08 8.26
N LEU A 107 16.48 -6.34 8.64
CA LEU A 107 17.74 -7.07 8.60
C LEU A 107 17.88 -7.70 7.21
N PHE A 108 19.03 -7.45 6.56
CA PHE A 108 19.33 -7.97 5.23
C PHE A 108 20.54 -8.91 5.29
N GLY A 109 20.36 -10.13 4.79
CA GLY A 109 21.44 -11.04 4.43
C GLY A 109 21.48 -11.24 2.92
N GLU A 110 22.68 -11.37 2.33
CA GLU A 110 22.79 -11.86 0.95
C GLU A 110 22.30 -13.30 0.91
N ARG A 111 21.32 -13.59 0.04
CA ARG A 111 20.86 -14.96 -0.15
C ARG A 111 21.96 -15.75 -0.84
N ARG A 112 22.48 -16.76 -0.16
CA ARG A 112 23.41 -17.70 -0.79
C ARG A 112 22.62 -18.53 -1.80
N GLU A 113 23.02 -18.47 -3.06
CA GLU A 113 22.52 -19.41 -4.06
C GLU A 113 22.97 -20.81 -3.65
N GLU A 114 22.05 -21.58 -3.06
CA GLU A 114 22.29 -23.00 -2.83
C GLU A 114 22.36 -23.65 -4.22
N GLY A 115 23.56 -24.13 -4.56
CA GLY A 115 24.01 -24.42 -5.91
C GLY A 115 23.00 -25.21 -6.74
N ARG A 116 22.72 -24.67 -7.92
CA ARG A 116 21.95 -25.33 -8.98
C ARG A 116 22.86 -26.05 -9.95
#